data_AF-A0A520JR43-F1
#
_entry.id   AF-A0A520JR43-F1
#
_cell.length_a   1.000
_cell.length_b   1.000
_cell.length_c   1.000
_cell.angle_alpha   90.00
_cell.angle_beta   90.00
_cell.angle_gamma   90.00
#
_symmetry.space_group_name_H-M   'P 1'
#
loop_
_entity.id
_entity.type
_entity.pdbx_description
1 polymer ?
#
loop_
_entity_poly.entity_id
_entity_poly.type
_entity_poly.pdbx_seq_one_letter_code
_entity_poly.pdbx_strand_id
1 'polypeptide(L)'
;MKATIAEMQETGDLPKDLRAVFTGDMSKQTKTSFNELVNTIIIGFVLVLIVLMFFMGVTNSFFVALSVPLSVFVAFLFLPVADWIIGSNVTLNFIVLFALLFGLGIIVDDAIVVIENTHRIYSNG
;
A
#
# COMPACT_ATOMS: atom_id res chain seq x y z
N MET A 1 15.67 -18.90 5.16
CA MET A 1 15.78 -19.84 6.29
C MET A 1 14.93 -21.09 6.12
N LYS A 2 13.61 -21.04 5.94
CA LYS A 2 12.80 -22.26 5.70
C LYS A 2 13.22 -23.10 4.49
N ALA A 3 13.57 -22.45 3.38
CA ALA A 3 14.11 -23.12 2.19
C ALA A 3 15.46 -23.79 2.50
N THR A 4 16.35 -23.11 3.22
CA THR A 4 17.67 -23.62 3.61
C THR A 4 17.60 -24.82 4.56
N ILE A 5 16.63 -24.85 5.48
CA ILE A 5 16.48 -25.96 6.45
C ILE A 5 15.76 -27.16 5.82
N ALA A 6 14.87 -26.92 4.85
CA ALA A 6 14.27 -27.98 4.04
C ALA A 6 15.30 -28.64 3.11
N GLU A 7 16.19 -27.83 2.51
CA GLU A 7 17.30 -28.30 1.68
C GLU A 7 18.30 -29.12 2.51
N MET A 8 18.64 -28.67 3.73
CA MET A 8 19.51 -29.43 4.66
C MET A 8 18.91 -30.74 5.20
N GLN A 9 17.57 -30.89 5.18
CA GLN A 9 16.91 -32.17 5.49
C GLN A 9 17.00 -33.16 4.32
N GLU A 10 17.07 -32.68 3.08
CA GLU A 10 17.23 -33.52 1.89
C GLU A 10 18.69 -33.96 1.67
N THR A 11 19.69 -33.14 2.02
CA THR A 11 21.12 -33.48 1.86
C THR A 11 21.67 -34.43 2.93
N GLY A 12 20.90 -34.76 3.96
CA GLY A 12 21.27 -35.78 4.98
C GLY A 12 22.23 -35.31 6.08
N ASP A 13 22.48 -34.01 6.21
CA ASP A 13 23.36 -33.42 7.24
C ASP A 13 22.69 -33.29 8.63
N LEU A 14 21.40 -33.62 8.74
CA LEU A 14 20.65 -33.60 9.99
C LEU A 14 20.49 -35.03 10.53
N PRO A 15 20.83 -35.31 11.82
CA PRO A 15 20.68 -36.63 12.40
C PRO A 15 19.21 -37.06 12.38
N LYS A 16 18.95 -38.33 12.05
CA LYS A 16 17.61 -38.92 11.82
C LYS A 16 16.62 -38.80 13.00
N ASP A 17 17.10 -38.38 14.16
CA ASP A 17 16.33 -38.24 15.41
C ASP A 17 15.97 -36.77 15.75
N LEU A 18 16.36 -35.81 14.90
CA LEU A 18 16.09 -34.39 15.13
C LEU A 18 14.78 -33.96 14.47
N ARG A 19 13.71 -33.83 15.26
CA ARG A 19 12.45 -33.20 14.82
C ARG A 19 12.59 -31.67 14.87
N ALA A 20 12.88 -31.06 13.72
CA ALA A 20 12.79 -29.60 13.57
C ALA A 20 11.32 -29.18 13.56
N VAL A 21 10.85 -28.58 14.66
CA VAL A 21 9.50 -28.00 14.75
C VAL A 21 9.63 -26.49 14.53
N PHE A 22 9.06 -25.97 13.45
CA PHE A 22 9.02 -24.53 13.21
C PHE A 22 8.05 -23.87 14.19
N THR A 23 8.57 -23.38 15.31
CA THR A 23 7.83 -22.55 16.27
C THR A 23 8.08 -21.08 15.93
N GLY A 24 7.04 -20.24 15.94
CA GLY A 24 7.18 -18.80 15.66
C GLY A 24 7.35 -18.43 14.18
N ASP A 25 6.66 -19.11 13.26
CA ASP A 25 6.63 -18.72 11.84
C ASP A 25 5.85 -17.41 11.62
N MET A 26 6.51 -16.28 11.85
CA MET A 26 5.93 -14.96 11.60
C MET A 26 5.56 -14.76 10.13
N SER A 27 6.16 -15.48 9.18
CA SER A 27 5.81 -15.36 7.76
C SER A 27 4.36 -15.78 7.49
N LYS A 28 3.83 -16.79 8.20
CA LYS A 28 2.42 -17.17 8.12
C LYS A 28 1.50 -16.06 8.64
N GLN A 29 1.85 -15.49 9.79
CA GLN A 29 1.08 -14.39 10.40
C GLN A 29 1.12 -13.13 9.52
N THR A 30 2.29 -12.73 9.04
CA THR A 30 2.46 -11.60 8.12
C THR A 30 1.67 -11.79 6.83
N LYS A 31 1.63 -13.01 6.27
CA LYS A 31 0.83 -13.29 5.07
C LYS A 31 -0.67 -13.15 5.33
N THR A 32 -1.16 -13.65 6.47
CA THR A 32 -2.56 -13.47 6.85
C THR A 32 -2.89 -11.99 7.07
N SER A 33 -2.08 -11.26 7.85
CA SER A 33 -2.29 -9.82 8.08
C SER A 33 -2.19 -9.00 6.79
N PHE A 34 -1.32 -9.38 5.85
CA PHE A 34 -1.24 -8.75 4.53
C PHE A 34 -2.52 -8.96 3.73
N ASN A 35 -3.07 -10.18 3.71
CA ASN A 35 -4.34 -10.44 3.05
C ASN A 35 -5.51 -9.66 3.68
N GLU A 36 -5.55 -9.57 5.02
CA GLU A 36 -6.54 -8.76 5.74
C GLU A 36 -6.41 -7.27 5.41
N LEU A 37 -5.17 -6.77 5.34
CA LEU A 37 -4.88 -5.39 4.97
C LEU A 37 -5.37 -5.08 3.54
N VAL A 38 -5.01 -5.93 2.57
CA VAL A 38 -5.45 -5.77 1.17
C VAL A 38 -6.97 -5.80 1.07
N ASN A 39 -7.63 -6.73 1.76
CA ASN A 39 -9.10 -6.81 1.78
C ASN A 39 -9.72 -5.51 2.35
N THR A 40 -9.16 -5.00 3.44
CA THR A 40 -9.62 -3.75 4.07
C THR A 40 -9.45 -2.55 3.13
N ILE A 41 -8.32 -2.46 2.42
CA ILE A 41 -8.06 -1.41 1.42
C ILE A 41 -9.09 -1.49 0.28
N ILE A 42 -9.39 -2.68 -0.24
CA ILE A 42 -10.37 -2.85 -1.33
C ILE A 42 -11.77 -2.42 -0.89
N ILE A 43 -12.22 -2.87 0.28
CA ILE A 43 -13.54 -2.50 0.82
C ILE A 43 -13.61 -0.98 1.03
N GLY A 44 -12.57 -0.40 1.64
CA GLY A 44 -12.47 1.05 1.84
C GLY A 44 -12.50 1.84 0.53
N PHE A 45 -11.75 1.38 -0.47
CA PHE A 45 -11.71 2.00 -1.81
C PHE A 45 -13.08 2.01 -2.48
N VAL A 46 -13.80 0.88 -2.45
CA VAL A 46 -15.14 0.78 -3.02
C VAL A 46 -16.12 1.71 -2.30
N LEU A 47 -16.06 1.78 -0.96
CA LEU A 47 -16.90 2.69 -0.19
C LEU A 47 -16.63 4.15 -0.54
N VAL A 48 -15.37 4.57 -0.61
CA VAL A 48 -15.00 5.94 -1.01
C VAL A 48 -15.50 6.24 -2.42
N LEU A 49 -15.31 5.32 -3.37
CA LEU A 49 -15.78 5.49 -4.74
C LEU A 49 -17.29 5.71 -4.81
N ILE A 50 -18.08 4.92 -4.07
CA ILE A 50 -19.54 5.07 -4.01
C ILE A 50 -19.94 6.43 -3.44
N VAL A 51 -19.29 6.88 -2.36
CA VAL A 51 -19.56 8.19 -1.75
C VAL A 51 -19.25 9.30 -2.76
N LEU A 52 -18.05 9.30 -3.35
CA LEU A 52 -17.67 10.32 -4.34
C LEU A 52 -18.63 10.32 -5.54
N MET A 53 -19.05 9.14 -6.00
CA MET A 53 -19.97 8.98 -7.13
C MET A 53 -21.31 9.70 -6.89
N PHE A 54 -21.79 9.70 -5.65
CA PHE A 54 -23.01 10.42 -5.28
C PHE A 54 -22.85 11.95 -5.30
N PHE A 55 -21.65 12.46 -4.98
CA PHE A 55 -21.38 13.89 -4.93
C PHE A 55 -20.98 14.50 -6.28
N MET A 56 -20.18 13.80 -7.09
CA MET A 56 -19.53 14.36 -8.29
C MET A 56 -19.79 13.59 -9.59
N GLY A 57 -20.54 12.48 -9.54
CA GLY A 57 -20.85 11.62 -10.69
C GLY A 57 -19.81 10.52 -10.95
N VAL A 58 -20.17 9.54 -11.79
CA VAL A 58 -19.41 8.29 -12.00
C VAL A 58 -18.00 8.52 -12.57
N THR A 59 -17.90 9.34 -13.61
CA THR A 59 -16.64 9.57 -14.33
C THR A 59 -15.62 10.29 -13.46
N ASN A 60 -16.02 11.41 -12.87
CA ASN A 60 -15.17 12.24 -12.01
C ASN A 60 -14.65 11.48 -10.79
N SER A 61 -15.53 10.71 -10.15
CA SER A 61 -15.21 9.96 -8.93
C SER A 61 -14.21 8.84 -9.18
N PHE A 62 -14.25 8.22 -10.35
CA PHE A 62 -13.28 7.20 -10.72
C PHE A 62 -11.86 7.77 -10.87
N PHE A 63 -11.73 8.95 -11.47
CA PHE A 63 -10.42 9.63 -11.60
C PHE A 63 -9.86 10.07 -10.24
N VAL A 64 -10.70 10.59 -9.34
CA VAL A 64 -10.27 10.90 -7.96
C VAL A 64 -9.88 9.63 -7.22
N ALA A 65 -10.71 8.58 -7.28
CA ALA A 65 -10.43 7.35 -6.57
C ALA A 65 -9.10 6.74 -7.02
N LEU A 66 -8.81 6.73 -8.33
CA LEU A 66 -7.54 6.23 -8.87
C LEU A 66 -6.32 7.10 -8.54
N SER A 67 -6.49 8.39 -8.26
CA SER A 67 -5.36 9.26 -7.92
C SER A 67 -4.70 8.83 -6.60
N VAL A 68 -5.47 8.31 -5.64
CA VAL A 68 -5.00 7.83 -4.34
C VAL A 68 -3.98 6.67 -4.47
N PRO A 69 -4.32 5.50 -5.04
CA PRO A 69 -3.37 4.39 -5.19
C PRO A 69 -2.22 4.73 -6.12
N LEU A 70 -2.45 5.53 -7.18
CA LEU A 70 -1.38 5.95 -8.09
C LEU A 70 -0.34 6.81 -7.37
N SER A 71 -0.79 7.74 -6.51
CA SER A 71 0.11 8.60 -5.73
C SER A 71 0.98 7.80 -4.76
N VAL A 72 0.39 6.82 -4.07
CA VAL A 72 1.13 5.91 -3.18
C VAL A 72 2.14 5.06 -3.96
N PHE A 73 1.74 4.55 -5.13
CA PHE A 73 2.63 3.78 -6.00
C PHE A 73 3.84 4.60 -6.45
N VAL A 74 3.62 5.84 -6.89
CA VAL A 74 4.68 6.77 -7.26
C VAL A 74 5.58 7.06 -6.05
N ALA A 75 5.00 7.33 -4.88
CA ALA A 75 5.79 7.58 -3.67
C ALA A 75 6.70 6.41 -3.29
N PHE A 76 6.22 5.16 -3.41
CA PHE A 76 7.04 3.97 -3.18
C PHE A 76 8.11 3.76 -4.26
N LEU A 77 7.83 4.12 -5.51
CA LEU A 77 8.81 4.03 -6.60
C LEU A 77 10.00 4.98 -6.38
N PHE A 78 9.74 6.17 -5.82
CA PHE A 78 10.77 7.18 -5.55
C PHE A 78 11.41 7.05 -4.16
N LEU A 79 10.87 6.21 -3.28
CA LEU A 79 11.40 5.99 -1.93
C LEU A 79 12.90 5.55 -1.95
N PRO A 80 13.34 4.62 -2.81
CA PRO A 80 14.76 4.26 -2.92
C PRO A 80 15.64 5.39 -3.47
N VAL A 81 15.07 6.33 -4.22
CA VAL A 81 15.79 7.51 -4.73
C VAL A 81 16.06 8.50 -3.59
N ALA A 82 15.20 8.52 -2.56
CA ALA A 82 15.41 9.34 -1.37
C ALA A 82 16.69 8.96 -0.62
N ASP A 83 17.13 7.69 -0.71
CA ASP A 83 18.38 7.21 -0.11
C ASP A 83 19.60 7.97 -0.66
N TRP A 84 19.57 8.29 -1.96
CA TRP A 84 20.64 9.04 -2.63
C TRP A 84 20.65 10.53 -2.23
N ILE A 85 19.49 11.10 -1.92
CA ILE A 85 19.35 12.52 -1.55
C ILE A 85 19.74 12.77 -0.09
N ILE A 86 19.34 11.86 0.80
CA ILE A 86 19.50 12.02 2.26
C ILE A 86 20.82 11.36 2.73
N GLY A 87 21.44 10.52 1.91
CA GLY A 87 22.67 9.81 2.25
C GLY A 87 22.47 8.70 3.30
N SER A 88 21.22 8.36 3.62
CA SER A 88 20.86 7.27 4.53
C SER A 88 19.70 6.45 3.94
N ASN A 89 19.67 5.15 4.25
CA ASN A 89 18.60 4.27 3.77
C ASN A 89 17.27 4.65 4.42
N VAL A 90 16.34 5.14 3.62
CA VAL A 90 14.97 5.46 3.99
C VAL A 90 14.16 4.18 3.91
N THR A 91 13.90 3.58 5.07
CA THR A 91 13.06 2.39 5.18
C THR A 91 11.63 2.75 5.57
N LEU A 92 10.69 1.83 5.34
CA LEU A 92 9.32 1.98 5.80
C LEU A 92 9.24 1.87 7.32
N ASN A 93 9.23 3.02 7.98
CA ASN A 93 9.00 3.16 9.41
C ASN A 93 7.73 3.99 9.67
N PHE A 94 7.35 4.10 10.94
CA PHE A 94 6.14 4.86 11.33
C PHE A 94 6.19 6.34 10.88
N ILE A 95 7.36 6.99 10.92
CA ILE A 95 7.53 8.39 10.51
C ILE A 95 7.35 8.55 8.99
N VAL A 96 7.92 7.64 8.19
CA VAL A 96 7.77 7.63 6.74
C VAL A 96 6.32 7.36 6.35
N LEU A 97 5.66 6.39 7.00
CA LEU A 97 4.23 6.15 6.80
C LEU A 97 3.37 7.38 7.15
N PHE A 98 3.73 8.11 8.21
CA PHE A 98 3.05 9.34 8.60
C PHE A 98 3.26 10.47 7.57
N ALA A 99 4.49 10.64 7.07
CA ALA A 99 4.79 11.61 6.01
C ALA A 99 4.04 11.28 4.70
N LEU A 100 3.95 10.00 4.35
CA LEU A 100 3.16 9.53 3.20
C LEU A 100 1.67 9.81 3.37
N LEU A 101 1.11 9.55 4.56
CA LEU A 101 -0.29 9.87 4.88
C LEU A 101 -0.57 11.38 4.79
N PHE A 102 0.34 12.20 5.30
CA PHE A 102 0.21 13.66 5.23
C PHE A 102 0.27 14.17 3.79
N GLY A 103 1.26 13.72 3.01
CA GLY A 103 1.39 14.09 1.60
C GLY A 103 0.20 13.60 0.75
N LEU A 104 -0.31 12.40 1.04
CA LEU A 104 -1.51 11.87 0.39
C LEU A 104 -2.72 12.76 0.65
N GLY A 105 -2.93 13.24 1.88
CA GLY A 105 -4.03 14.16 2.21
C GLY A 105 -4.00 15.42 1.34
N ILE A 106 -2.83 16.04 1.20
CA ILE A 106 -2.66 17.24 0.37
C ILE A 106 -2.98 16.95 -1.10
N ILE A 107 -2.48 15.84 -1.66
CA ILE A 107 -2.69 15.49 -3.07
C ILE A 107 -4.17 15.19 -3.36
N VAL A 108 -4.84 14.51 -2.43
CA VAL A 108 -6.25 14.13 -2.59
C VAL A 108 -7.15 15.35 -2.51
N ASP A 109 -6.89 16.26 -1.58
CA ASP A 109 -7.65 17.52 -1.46
C ASP A 109 -7.55 18.34 -2.75
N ASP A 110 -6.36 18.48 -3.32
CA ASP A 110 -6.17 19.20 -4.59
C ASP A 110 -6.89 18.51 -5.76
N ALA A 111 -6.82 17.18 -5.85
CA ALA A 111 -7.53 16.42 -6.88
C ALA A 111 -9.05 16.60 -6.79
N ILE A 112 -9.60 16.67 -5.58
CA ILE A 112 -11.04 16.91 -5.37
C ILE A 112 -11.41 18.34 -5.81
N VAL A 113 -10.66 19.36 -5.40
CA VAL A 113 -10.93 20.77 -5.73
C VAL A 113 -10.89 21.02 -7.25
N VAL A 114 -9.91 20.44 -7.96
CA VAL A 114 -9.80 20.59 -9.42
C VAL A 114 -11.02 20.00 -10.12
N ILE A 115 -11.50 18.85 -9.67
CA ILE A 115 -12.66 18.17 -10.25
C ILE A 115 -13.97 18.88 -9.92
N GLU A 116 -14.13 19.38 -8.70
CA GLU A 116 -15.27 20.23 -8.32
C GLU A 116 -15.30 21.52 -9.18
N ASN A 117 -14.16 22.18 -9.36
CA ASN A 117 -14.06 23.36 -10.20
C ASN A 117 -14.40 23.05 -11.66
N THR A 118 -13.93 21.90 -12.16
CA THR A 118 -14.26 21.41 -13.50
C THR A 118 -15.77 21.20 -13.64
N HIS A 119 -16.41 20.52 -12.69
CA HIS A 119 -17.87 20.33 -12.67
C HIS A 119 -18.63 21.66 -12.62
N ARG A 120 -18.16 22.64 -11.82
CA ARG A 120 -18.77 23.97 -11.73
C ARG A 120 -18.68 24.74 -13.04
N ILE A 121 -17.55 24.69 -13.74
CA ILE A 121 -17.36 25.38 -15.03
C ILE A 121 -18.26 24.75 -16.10
N TYR A 122 -18.34 23.42 -16.17
CA TYR A 122 -19.24 22.73 -17.11
C TYR A 122 -20.73 22.95 -16.80
N SER A 123 -21.12 23.15 -15.54
CA SER A 123 -22.51 23.44 -15.15
C SER A 123 -22.93 24.89 -15.36
N ASN A 124 -21.98 25.84 -15.39
CA ASN A 124 -22.24 27.26 -15.56
C ASN A 124 -21.94 27.78 -16.98
N GLY A 125 -21.54 26.90 -17.90
CA GLY A 125 -21.31 27.18 -19.32
C GLY A 125 -22.43 26.67 -20.21
#